data_AF-A0A2L2YY71-F1
#
_entry.id   AF-A0A2L2YY71-F1
#
_cell.length_a   1.000
_cell.length_b   1.000
_cell.length_c   1.000
_cell.angle_alpha   90.00
_cell.angle_beta   90.00
_cell.angle_gamma   90.00
#
_symmetry.space_group_name_H-M   'P 1'
#
loop_
_entity.id
_entity.type
_entity.pdbx_description
1 polymer ?
#
loop_
_entity_poly.entity_id
_entity_poly.type
_entity_poly.pdbx_seq_one_letter_code
_entity_poly.pdbx_strand_id
1 'polypeptide(L)'
;FHLFIWSMWYRSPSLESIQNIDADEDQACRHPDLDYENPIILKHIQDVGQIDCKREMDWIDVDQGTIKINAIIIKRYRKVDCKLTFLRRVDDFSSVKGNVVHLSSKRNKAKLESDFFHAKCKSLDGVEWKNIIAG
;
A
#
# COMPACT_ATOMS: atom_id res chain seq x y z
N PHE A 1 -32.99 45.91 -34.90
CA PHE A 1 -31.84 46.74 -34.46
C PHE A 1 -31.84 46.73 -32.93
N HIS A 2 -30.93 46.14 -32.16
CA HIS A 2 -29.65 45.49 -32.40
C HIS A 2 -29.46 44.40 -31.32
N LEU A 3 -28.98 43.22 -31.76
CA LEU A 3 -28.30 42.24 -30.92
C LEU A 3 -26.99 42.87 -30.41
N PHE A 4 -26.71 42.81 -29.10
CA PHE A 4 -25.38 43.12 -28.55
C PHE A 4 -24.75 41.83 -28.01
N ILE A 5 -23.68 41.44 -28.69
CA ILE A 5 -22.95 40.18 -28.56
C ILE A 5 -21.91 40.32 -27.45
N TRP A 6 -21.76 39.25 -26.66
CA TRP A 6 -20.68 38.99 -25.71
C TRP A 6 -19.27 39.26 -26.24
N SER A 7 -18.41 39.82 -25.39
CA SER A 7 -17.01 39.39 -25.29
C SER A 7 -16.39 39.82 -23.96
N MET A 8 -16.72 39.10 -22.88
CA MET A 8 -15.81 39.06 -21.73
C MET A 8 -14.61 38.22 -22.15
N TRP A 9 -13.50 38.89 -22.45
CA TRP A 9 -12.20 38.26 -22.61
C TRP A 9 -11.76 37.71 -21.26
N TYR A 10 -12.08 36.45 -20.97
CA TYR A 10 -11.44 35.70 -19.89
C TYR A 10 -10.01 35.39 -20.33
N ARG A 11 -9.07 36.24 -19.90
CA ARG A 11 -7.64 35.99 -20.04
C ARG A 11 -7.28 34.90 -19.04
N SER A 12 -6.95 33.71 -19.53
CA SER A 12 -6.48 32.61 -18.68
C SER A 12 -5.24 33.07 -17.90
N PRO A 13 -5.17 32.88 -16.59
CA PRO A 13 -3.97 33.20 -15.81
C PRO A 13 -2.77 32.41 -16.34
N SER A 14 -1.60 33.04 -16.40
CA SER A 14 -0.35 32.38 -16.79
C SER A 14 0.10 31.43 -15.68
N LEU A 15 0.86 30.39 -16.04
CA LEU A 15 1.37 29.38 -15.08
C LEU A 15 2.14 30.03 -13.91
N GLU A 16 2.85 31.13 -14.18
CA GLU A 16 3.61 31.92 -13.20
C GLU A 16 2.71 32.63 -12.17
N SER A 17 1.47 32.96 -12.54
CA SER A 17 0.51 33.58 -11.61
C SER A 17 -0.16 32.58 -10.68
N ILE A 18 -0.20 31.30 -11.05
CA ILE A 18 -0.70 30.22 -10.17
C ILE A 18 0.31 29.94 -9.06
N GLN A 19 1.60 30.00 -9.37
CA GLN A 19 2.68 29.70 -8.41
C GLN A 19 2.89 30.79 -7.34
N ASN A 20 2.34 32.00 -7.53
CA ASN A 20 2.50 33.12 -6.60
C ASN A 20 1.31 33.30 -5.64
N ILE A 21 0.29 32.44 -5.69
CA ILE A 21 -0.87 32.48 -4.78
C ILE A 21 -0.58 31.71 -3.48
N ASP A 22 0.45 30.85 -3.46
CA ASP A 22 0.78 29.99 -2.33
C ASP A 22 1.57 30.68 -1.20
N ALA A 23 1.78 32.00 -1.26
CA ALA A 23 2.67 32.70 -0.34
C ALA A 23 1.98 33.45 0.83
N ASP A 24 0.63 33.49 0.92
CA ASP A 24 -0.03 34.31 1.96
C ASP A 24 -1.39 33.79 2.47
N GLU A 25 -1.61 32.47 2.50
CA GLU A 25 -2.61 31.89 3.42
C GLU A 25 -2.09 30.54 3.92
N ASP A 26 -2.26 30.27 5.22
CA ASP A 26 -1.97 28.99 5.88
C ASP A 26 -2.71 27.84 5.16
N GLN A 27 -2.10 27.26 4.11
CA GLN A 27 -2.60 26.06 3.45
C GLN A 27 -2.50 24.88 4.42
N ALA A 28 -3.55 24.71 5.23
CA ALA A 28 -3.74 23.52 6.03
C ALA A 28 -4.40 22.44 5.17
N CYS A 29 -3.80 21.24 5.12
CA CYS A 29 -4.46 20.04 4.61
C CYS A 29 -5.63 19.67 5.53
N ARG A 30 -6.80 20.31 5.33
CA ARG A 30 -8.01 20.00 6.09
C ARG A 30 -8.61 18.71 5.54
N HIS A 31 -8.55 17.64 6.32
CA HIS A 31 -9.32 16.44 6.00
C HIS A 31 -10.81 16.79 6.09
N PRO A 32 -11.60 16.60 5.02
CA PRO A 32 -13.03 16.84 5.08
C PRO A 32 -13.67 15.84 6.05
N ASP A 33 -14.56 16.30 6.92
CA ASP A 33 -15.35 15.42 7.77
C ASP A 33 -16.46 14.80 6.91
N LEU A 34 -16.35 13.49 6.66
CA LEU A 34 -17.26 12.76 5.79
C LEU A 34 -18.19 11.90 6.62
N ASP A 35 -19.49 12.24 6.59
CA ASP A 35 -20.53 11.40 7.18
C ASP A 35 -20.64 10.07 6.42
N TYR A 36 -20.35 8.96 7.11
CA TYR A 36 -20.40 7.61 6.53
C TYR A 36 -21.84 7.17 6.23
N GLU A 37 -22.85 7.81 6.82
CA GLU A 37 -24.27 7.55 6.56
C GLU A 37 -24.83 8.45 5.45
N ASN A 38 -24.00 9.29 4.82
CA ASN A 38 -24.45 10.23 3.81
C ASN A 38 -25.14 9.48 2.64
N PRO A 39 -26.44 9.70 2.41
CA PRO A 39 -27.21 8.96 1.42
C PRO A 39 -26.77 9.24 -0.03
N ILE A 40 -26.17 10.40 -0.29
CA ILE A 40 -25.60 10.75 -1.60
C ILE A 40 -24.38 9.88 -1.90
N ILE A 41 -23.61 9.49 -0.89
CA ILE A 41 -22.43 8.63 -1.04
C ILE A 41 -22.86 7.17 -1.08
N LEU A 42 -23.69 6.75 -0.12
CA LEU A 42 -24.15 5.36 0.00
C LEU A 42 -24.85 4.85 -1.26
N LYS A 43 -25.61 5.70 -1.98
CA LYS A 43 -26.27 5.29 -3.24
C LYS A 43 -25.29 4.84 -4.34
N HIS A 44 -24.01 5.22 -4.22
CA HIS A 44 -22.95 4.84 -5.15
C HIS A 44 -22.09 3.67 -4.65
N ILE A 45 -22.23 3.29 -3.37
CA ILE A 45 -21.54 2.14 -2.79
C ILE A 45 -22.37 0.89 -3.08
N GLN A 46 -21.77 -0.08 -3.76
CA GLN A 46 -22.39 -1.36 -4.03
C GLN A 46 -21.79 -2.40 -3.09
N ASP A 47 -22.65 -3.16 -2.42
CA ASP A 47 -22.21 -4.34 -1.68
C ASP A 47 -21.76 -5.40 -2.70
N VAL A 48 -20.47 -5.73 -2.67
CA VAL A 48 -19.85 -6.75 -3.51
C VAL A 48 -19.79 -8.12 -2.83
N GLY A 49 -20.42 -8.24 -1.65
CA GLY A 49 -20.41 -9.43 -0.83
C GLY A 49 -19.12 -9.60 -0.02
N GLN A 50 -19.09 -10.66 0.78
CA GLN A 50 -17.93 -10.98 1.60
C GLN A 50 -16.76 -11.48 0.74
N ILE A 51 -15.58 -10.92 0.98
CA ILE A 51 -14.33 -11.41 0.39
C ILE A 51 -13.96 -12.74 1.05
N ASP A 52 -14.05 -13.84 0.30
CA ASP A 52 -13.54 -15.17 0.71
C ASP A 52 -12.06 -15.31 0.34
N CYS A 53 -11.18 -14.83 1.23
CA CYS A 53 -9.75 -15.05 1.10
C CYS A 53 -9.44 -16.55 1.30
N LYS A 54 -8.83 -17.21 0.30
CA LYS A 54 -8.53 -18.66 0.33
C LYS A 54 -7.87 -19.12 1.65
N ARG A 55 -8.16 -20.37 2.03
CA ARG A 55 -7.82 -21.05 3.29
C ARG A 55 -6.33 -21.22 3.65
N GLU A 56 -5.38 -20.90 2.76
CA GLU A 56 -3.96 -21.05 3.12
C GLU A 56 -3.52 -19.84 3.93
N MET A 57 -3.24 -20.09 5.20
CA MET A 57 -2.69 -19.10 6.11
C MET A 57 -1.32 -18.60 5.62
N ASP A 58 -1.05 -17.32 5.84
CA ASP A 58 0.23 -16.72 5.49
C ASP A 58 1.39 -17.44 6.18
N TRP A 59 2.49 -17.59 5.45
CA TRP A 59 3.69 -18.27 5.97
C TRP A 59 4.56 -17.36 6.83
N ILE A 60 4.34 -16.05 6.73
CA ILE A 60 5.05 -15.01 7.44
C ILE A 60 4.03 -14.16 8.19
N ASP A 61 4.29 -13.90 9.47
CA ASP A 61 3.56 -12.91 10.25
C ASP A 61 4.48 -11.72 10.52
N VAL A 62 3.91 -10.52 10.60
CA VAL A 62 4.61 -9.32 11.07
C VAL A 62 3.94 -8.83 12.35
N ASP A 63 4.75 -8.60 13.37
CA ASP A 63 4.27 -8.26 14.70
C ASP A 63 5.31 -7.38 15.41
N GLN A 64 4.92 -6.18 15.82
CA GLN A 64 5.76 -5.21 16.56
C GLN A 64 7.14 -4.99 15.90
N GLY A 65 7.17 -4.75 14.58
CA GLY A 65 8.42 -4.52 13.84
C GLY A 65 9.32 -5.76 13.69
N THR A 66 8.78 -6.95 13.97
CA THR A 66 9.48 -8.22 13.81
C THR A 66 8.75 -9.09 12.79
N ILE A 67 9.49 -9.58 11.81
CA ILE A 67 9.02 -10.55 10.83
C ILE A 67 9.30 -11.95 11.37
N LYS A 68 8.31 -12.84 11.37
CA LYS A 68 8.44 -14.23 11.84
C LYS A 68 7.85 -15.23 10.86
N ILE A 69 8.49 -16.38 10.66
CA ILE A 69 7.84 -17.51 9.99
C ILE A 69 6.79 -18.08 10.95
N ASN A 70 5.56 -18.22 10.46
CA ASN A 70 4.44 -18.71 11.25
C ASN A 70 4.74 -20.12 11.79
N ALA A 71 4.59 -20.31 13.09
CA ALA A 71 4.96 -21.56 13.77
C ALA A 71 4.13 -22.77 13.29
N ILE A 72 2.88 -22.55 12.88
CA ILE A 72 2.02 -23.61 12.36
C ILE A 72 2.53 -24.08 10.99
N ILE A 73 3.05 -23.17 10.17
CA ILE A 73 3.65 -23.48 8.87
C ILE A 73 4.96 -24.26 9.06
N ILE A 74 5.81 -23.89 10.03
CA ILE A 74 6.99 -24.68 10.41
C ILE A 74 6.56 -26.09 10.86
N LYS A 75 5.52 -26.22 11.68
CA LYS A 75 5.02 -27.53 12.14
C LYS A 75 4.50 -28.38 10.99
N ARG A 76 3.78 -27.78 10.03
CA ARG A 76 3.20 -28.46 8.87
C ARG A 76 4.27 -28.95 7.90
N TYR A 77 5.21 -28.09 7.53
CA TYR A 77 6.17 -28.36 6.45
C TYR A 77 7.58 -28.73 6.97
N ARG A 78 7.77 -28.79 8.29
CA ARG A 78 9.02 -29.08 9.02
C ARG A 78 10.14 -28.08 8.76
N LYS A 79 10.66 -28.08 7.54
CA LYS A 79 11.71 -27.16 7.10
C LYS A 79 11.15 -26.22 6.03
N VAL A 80 11.22 -24.93 6.35
CA VAL A 80 10.79 -23.83 5.50
C VAL A 80 11.94 -22.86 5.40
N ASP A 81 12.29 -22.47 4.19
CA ASP A 81 13.29 -21.47 3.88
C ASP A 81 12.62 -20.31 3.13
N CYS A 82 12.81 -19.09 3.62
CA CYS A 82 12.21 -17.89 3.05
C CYS A 82 13.28 -16.87 2.66
N LYS A 83 13.09 -16.25 1.49
CA LYS A 83 13.83 -15.08 1.03
C LYS A 83 12.89 -13.88 1.07
N LEU A 84 13.24 -12.91 1.89
CA LEU A 84 12.55 -11.62 2.01
C LEU A 84 13.35 -10.58 1.22
N THR A 85 12.69 -9.82 0.37
CA THR A 85 13.31 -8.72 -0.38
C THR A 85 12.54 -7.46 -0.08
N PHE A 86 13.12 -6.58 0.72
CA PHE A 86 12.48 -5.32 1.08
C PHE A 86 12.31 -4.43 -0.15
N LEU A 87 11.24 -3.66 -0.17
CA LEU A 87 10.95 -2.68 -1.20
C LEU A 87 11.15 -1.29 -0.61
N ARG A 88 11.85 -0.43 -1.34
CA ARG A 88 12.05 0.97 -0.99
C ARG A 88 11.38 1.83 -2.06
N ARG A 89 10.43 2.65 -1.65
CA ARG A 89 9.84 3.67 -2.54
C ARG A 89 10.91 4.71 -2.87
N VAL A 90 10.98 5.10 -4.13
CA VAL A 90 11.87 6.16 -4.61
C VAL A 90 11.08 7.43 -4.88
N ASP A 91 9.91 7.25 -5.51
CA ASP A 91 8.94 8.30 -5.80
C ASP A 91 7.53 7.68 -5.85
N ASP A 92 6.53 8.48 -6.24
CA ASP A 92 5.12 8.08 -6.27
C ASP A 92 4.80 6.97 -7.28
N PHE A 93 5.68 6.77 -8.27
CA PHE A 93 5.47 5.84 -9.39
C PHE A 93 6.51 4.71 -9.42
N SER A 94 7.55 4.77 -8.58
CA SER A 94 8.67 3.84 -8.66
C SER A 94 9.13 3.30 -7.29
N SER A 95 9.53 2.03 -7.31
CA SER A 95 10.05 1.31 -6.14
C SER A 95 11.21 0.42 -6.56
N VAL A 96 12.22 0.34 -5.70
CA VAL A 96 13.42 -0.48 -5.92
C VAL A 96 13.52 -1.58 -4.87
N LYS A 97 14.23 -2.65 -5.22
CA LYS A 97 14.58 -3.70 -4.26
C LYS A 97 15.67 -3.18 -3.33
N GLY A 98 15.42 -3.27 -2.03
CA GLY A 98 16.37 -3.00 -0.97
C GLY A 98 17.04 -4.28 -0.49
N ASN A 99 17.29 -4.32 0.82
CA ASN A 99 17.97 -5.42 1.49
C ASN A 99 17.23 -6.75 1.32
N VAL A 100 18.02 -7.83 1.34
CA VAL A 100 17.52 -9.20 1.27
C VAL A 100 17.84 -9.90 2.57
N VAL A 101 16.81 -10.48 3.20
CA VAL A 101 16.95 -11.25 4.44
C VAL A 101 16.48 -12.67 4.21
N HIS A 102 17.25 -13.62 4.73
CA HIS A 102 16.94 -15.04 4.66
C HIS A 102 16.48 -15.54 6.01
N LEU A 103 15.28 -16.13 6.04
CA LEU A 103 14.75 -16.84 7.19
C LEU A 103 14.72 -18.34 6.92
N SER A 104 14.83 -19.13 7.98
CA SER A 104 14.65 -20.57 7.94
C SER A 104 13.90 -21.04 9.19
N SER A 105 13.43 -22.29 9.22
CA SER A 105 12.84 -22.86 10.45
C SER A 105 13.76 -22.73 11.69
N LYS A 106 15.08 -22.65 11.52
CA LYS A 106 16.06 -22.48 12.61
C LYS A 106 16.29 -21.01 13.00
N ARG A 107 16.31 -20.12 12.01
CA ARG A 107 16.39 -18.67 12.19
C ARG A 107 15.13 -18.06 11.59
N ASN A 108 14.05 -18.12 12.35
CA ASN A 108 12.70 -17.85 11.86
C ASN A 108 12.23 -16.42 12.13
N LYS A 109 13.12 -15.53 12.60
CA LYS A 109 12.79 -14.13 12.89
C LYS A 109 13.82 -13.19 12.28
N ALA A 110 13.36 -12.01 11.86
CA ALA A 110 14.19 -10.87 11.48
C ALA A 110 13.51 -9.57 11.88
N LYS A 111 14.29 -8.50 11.94
CA LYS A 111 13.76 -7.14 12.11
C LYS A 111 13.13 -6.68 10.81
N LEU A 112 12.01 -5.97 10.92
CA LEU A 112 11.41 -5.24 9.81
C LEU A 112 12.28 -4.01 9.48
N GLU A 113 12.67 -3.86 8.22
CA GLU A 113 13.55 -2.77 7.76
C GLU A 113 12.84 -1.75 6.85
N SER A 114 11.67 -2.11 6.32
CA SER A 114 10.85 -1.26 5.45
C SER A 114 9.40 -1.73 5.52
N ASP A 115 8.47 -0.82 5.24
CA ASP A 115 7.02 -1.03 5.29
C ASP A 115 6.54 -2.16 4.38
N PHE A 116 7.29 -2.45 3.30
CA PHE A 116 6.93 -3.48 2.32
C PHE A 116 8.09 -4.40 2.01
N PHE A 117 7.79 -5.69 1.85
CA PHE A 117 8.74 -6.67 1.34
C PHE A 117 8.05 -7.78 0.54
N HIS A 118 8.76 -8.29 -0.45
CA HIS A 118 8.38 -9.50 -1.16
C HIS A 118 8.92 -10.72 -0.40
N ALA A 119 8.03 -11.61 0.02
CA ALA A 119 8.37 -12.89 0.62
C ALA A 119 8.29 -14.02 -0.42
N LYS A 120 9.33 -14.86 -0.47
CA LYS A 120 9.33 -16.12 -1.23
C LYS A 120 9.77 -17.23 -0.31
N CYS A 121 8.87 -18.14 0.03
CA CYS A 121 9.14 -19.28 0.89
C CYS A 121 9.04 -20.58 0.12
N LYS A 122 9.84 -21.56 0.55
CA LYS A 122 9.83 -22.92 0.01
C LYS A 122 9.95 -23.92 1.15
N SER A 123 9.13 -24.97 1.12
CA SER A 123 9.25 -26.11 2.02
C SER A 123 10.25 -27.15 1.51
N LEU A 124 10.65 -28.08 2.38
CA LEU A 124 11.46 -29.24 2.00
C LEU A 124 10.82 -30.05 0.88
N ASP A 125 9.49 -30.21 0.93
CA ASP A 125 8.72 -31.00 -0.03
C ASP A 125 8.47 -30.24 -1.35
N GLY A 126 9.06 -29.05 -1.51
CA GLY A 126 9.03 -28.27 -2.73
C GLY A 126 7.82 -27.35 -2.90
N VAL A 127 6.91 -27.30 -1.91
CA VAL A 127 5.78 -26.36 -1.90
C VAL A 127 6.31 -24.94 -1.80
N GLU A 128 5.83 -24.06 -2.67
CA GLU A 128 6.24 -22.65 -2.70
C GLU A 128 5.08 -21.74 -2.31
N TRP A 129 5.40 -20.71 -1.53
CA TRP A 129 4.48 -19.65 -1.16
C TRP A 129 5.14 -18.30 -1.40
N LYS A 130 4.40 -17.34 -1.96
CA LYS A 130 4.91 -16.03 -2.35
C LYS A 130 3.85 -14.98 -2.06
N ASN A 131 4.25 -13.88 -1.43
CA ASN A 131 3.36 -12.75 -1.18
C ASN A 131 4.16 -11.43 -1.08
N ILE A 132 3.48 -10.30 -1.23
CA ILE A 132 3.99 -8.99 -0.85
C ILE A 132 3.30 -8.63 0.46
N ILE A 133 4.08 -8.35 1.49
CA ILE A 133 3.58 -8.12 2.84
C ILE A 133 3.85 -6.68 3.22
N ALA A 134 2.84 -6.04 3.80
CA ALA A 134 2.96 -4.78 4.51
C ALA A 134 3.19 -5.08 6.00
N GLY A 135 4.11 -4.38 6.65
CA GLY A 135 4.55 -4.69 8.01
C GLY A 135 5.05 -3.48 8.76
#